data_AF-A0A1G7YHU6-F1
#
_entry.id   AF-A0A1G7YHU6-F1
#
_cell.length_a   1.000
_cell.length_b   1.000
_cell.length_c   1.000
_cell.angle_alpha   90.00
_cell.angle_beta   90.00
_cell.angle_gamma   90.00
#
_symmetry.space_group_name_H-M   'P 1'
#
loop_
_entity.id
_entity.type
_entity.pdbx_description
1 polymer ?
#
loop_
_entity_poly.entity_id
_entity_poly.type
_entity_poly.pdbx_seq_one_letter_code
_entity_poly.pdbx_strand_id
1 'polypeptide(L)'
;MSDMNDMTFTEQPIPAAAANVPRYTIVSQVKSNRVVYFTDDPDYRPPTDDDWYYVSGYAGALPEAMTLRNCWGWRFNGGVFIDAREAPRQSAAEALLEANRKALMRILHEKIGAVRKPFLSSCAYGDVVRQAKHREACEFLAQPERPSIGASFKMLEAVAVARNCTMLEAARLVAAKAEETERVLLESERFREQMSQAIANARDEKTLLQLREWLLDKVYPELTKEFKYRIDNTEPIDLDAPVADTHRLHEIARLKVKLREAINRKREPLGSGYCGNEEIRRHKAMLAQSLLDNDGRPCDGVDYDALSIYAEARGLSLFDAARLLVGSVAEGRELLLQTEQIKDRILARIDAIKTLRDIQDLETRLEEL
;
A
#
# COMPACT_ATOMS: atom_id res chain seq x y z
N MET A 1 -36.21 35.21 38.77
CA MET A 1 -36.81 33.87 39.00
C MET A 1 -36.16 32.90 38.05
N SER A 2 -35.06 32.29 38.49
CA SER A 2 -34.45 31.08 37.92
C SER A 2 -33.40 30.64 38.94
N ASP A 3 -33.67 29.50 39.56
CA ASP A 3 -33.04 28.99 40.76
C ASP A 3 -31.58 28.58 40.52
N MET A 4 -30.67 29.15 41.31
CA MET A 4 -29.32 28.63 41.51
C MET A 4 -29.42 27.43 42.46
N ASN A 5 -29.31 26.23 41.90
CA ASN A 5 -29.15 25.00 42.67
C ASN A 5 -27.74 24.95 43.25
N ASP A 6 -27.66 25.25 44.54
CA ASP A 6 -26.50 25.10 45.39
C ASP A 6 -26.26 23.59 45.64
N MET A 7 -25.52 22.92 44.75
CA MET A 7 -25.10 21.53 44.93
C MET A 7 -23.96 21.47 45.95
N THR A 8 -24.34 21.46 47.22
CA THR A 8 -23.47 21.08 48.32
C THR A 8 -23.14 19.59 48.20
N PHE A 9 -21.96 19.28 47.69
CA PHE A 9 -21.38 17.94 47.76
C PHE A 9 -21.15 17.60 49.24
N THR A 10 -22.04 16.76 49.78
CA THR A 10 -21.85 16.16 51.09
C THR A 10 -20.76 15.11 50.94
N GLU A 11 -19.54 15.41 51.40
CA GLU A 11 -18.48 14.41 51.55
C GLU A 11 -18.99 13.32 52.50
N GLN A 12 -19.43 12.20 51.93
CA GLN A 12 -19.68 11.01 52.73
C GLN A 12 -18.33 10.55 53.30
N PRO A 13 -18.19 10.42 54.63
CA PRO A 13 -16.96 9.92 55.22
C PRO A 13 -16.71 8.51 54.70
N ILE A 14 -15.61 8.36 53.96
CA ILE A 14 -15.13 7.06 53.46
C ILE A 14 -14.98 6.15 54.69
N PRO A 15 -15.63 4.98 54.72
CA PRO A 15 -15.55 4.08 55.86
C PRO A 15 -14.09 3.71 56.13
N ALA A 16 -13.63 4.02 57.34
CA ALA A 16 -12.24 3.87 57.84
C ALA A 16 -11.80 2.40 58.04
N ALA A 17 -12.25 1.49 57.18
CA ALA A 17 -12.02 0.05 57.27
C ALA A 17 -11.52 -0.57 55.95
N ALA A 18 -10.86 0.20 55.08
CA ALA A 18 -10.02 -0.37 54.02
C ALA A 18 -8.64 -0.69 54.60
N ALA A 19 -8.57 -1.78 55.36
CA ALA A 19 -7.32 -2.31 55.89
C ALA A 19 -6.31 -2.55 54.74
N ASN A 20 -5.17 -1.85 54.79
CA ASN A 20 -3.92 -2.06 54.04
C ASN A 20 -4.00 -3.00 52.81
N VAL A 21 -4.73 -2.61 51.76
CA VAL A 21 -4.61 -3.31 50.48
C VAL A 21 -3.30 -2.86 49.84
N PRO A 22 -2.33 -3.76 49.62
CA PRO A 22 -1.05 -3.39 49.04
C PRO A 22 -1.25 -2.81 47.64
N ARG A 23 -0.53 -1.74 47.34
CA ARG A 23 -0.57 -1.04 46.05
C ARG A 23 0.76 -1.23 45.36
N TYR A 24 0.70 -1.56 44.08
CA TYR A 24 1.87 -1.78 43.24
C TYR A 24 1.78 -0.96 41.96
N THR A 25 2.93 -0.47 41.52
CA THR A 25 3.18 0.06 40.19
C THR A 25 3.71 -1.07 39.32
N ILE A 26 2.97 -1.45 38.28
CA ILE A 26 3.30 -2.53 37.36
C ILE A 26 3.79 -1.94 36.04
N VAL A 27 5.00 -2.31 35.62
CA VAL A 27 5.56 -1.91 34.33
C VAL A 27 5.44 -3.08 33.35
N SER A 28 4.69 -2.88 32.27
CA SER A 28 4.39 -3.93 31.28
C SER A 28 4.84 -3.55 29.88
N GLN A 29 5.29 -4.52 29.11
CA GLN A 29 5.68 -4.33 27.71
C GLN A 29 4.44 -4.23 26.81
N VAL A 30 4.32 -3.17 26.01
CA VAL A 30 3.16 -2.87 25.15
C VAL A 30 2.76 -4.03 24.22
N LYS A 31 3.73 -4.73 23.64
CA LYS A 31 3.46 -5.77 22.62
C LYS A 31 2.98 -7.10 23.20
N SER A 32 3.42 -7.44 24.42
CA SER A 32 3.26 -8.79 24.97
C SER A 32 2.49 -8.83 26.29
N ASN A 33 2.21 -7.66 26.86
CA ASN A 33 1.69 -7.41 28.20
C ASN A 33 2.49 -8.12 29.30
N ARG A 34 3.75 -8.49 29.03
CA ARG A 34 4.62 -9.11 30.04
C ARG A 34 5.06 -8.07 31.05
N VAL A 35 5.03 -8.46 32.32
CA VAL A 35 5.51 -7.61 33.42
C VAL A 35 7.02 -7.60 33.39
N VAL A 36 7.61 -6.43 33.17
CA VAL A 36 9.07 -6.25 33.14
C VAL A 36 9.59 -5.91 34.52
N TYR A 37 8.80 -5.16 35.28
CA TYR A 37 9.14 -4.71 36.62
C TYR A 37 7.87 -4.43 37.41
N PHE A 38 7.95 -4.53 38.73
CA PHE A 38 6.91 -4.06 39.63
C PHE A 38 7.53 -3.51 40.91
N THR A 39 6.87 -2.54 41.54
CA THR A 39 7.32 -1.95 42.81
C THR A 39 6.13 -1.50 43.63
N ASP A 40 6.25 -1.49 44.95
CA ASP A 40 5.29 -0.88 45.88
C ASP A 40 5.58 0.60 46.13
N ASP A 41 6.67 1.14 45.56
CA ASP A 41 7.02 2.55 45.59
C ASP A 41 5.98 3.39 44.79
N PRO A 42 5.18 4.24 45.47
CA PRO A 42 4.18 5.08 44.81
C PRO A 42 4.80 6.21 43.98
N ASP A 43 6.05 6.58 44.25
CA ASP A 43 6.76 7.68 43.59
C ASP A 43 7.63 7.19 42.42
N TYR A 44 7.66 5.87 42.18
CA TYR A 44 8.41 5.29 41.09
C TYR A 44 7.92 5.79 39.72
N ARG A 45 8.85 6.36 38.96
CA ARG A 45 8.65 6.77 37.56
C ARG A 45 9.66 6.02 36.69
N PRO A 46 9.23 5.13 35.78
CA PRO A 46 10.18 4.47 34.90
C PRO A 46 10.83 5.49 33.95
N PRO A 47 12.04 5.19 33.45
CA PRO A 47 12.68 5.99 32.42
C PRO A 47 11.76 6.09 31.18
N THR A 48 11.50 7.31 30.72
CA THR A 48 10.64 7.61 29.56
C THR A 48 11.30 7.38 28.20
N ASP A 49 12.56 6.93 28.17
CA ASP A 49 13.35 6.88 26.95
C ASP A 49 12.92 5.75 25.98
N ASP A 50 12.07 4.82 26.43
CA ASP A 50 11.58 3.69 25.62
C ASP A 50 10.04 3.67 25.50
N ASP A 51 9.51 3.91 24.29
CA ASP A 51 8.07 3.81 23.92
C ASP A 51 7.48 2.38 24.04
N TRP A 52 8.20 1.45 24.65
CA TRP A 52 7.89 0.02 24.65
C TRP A 52 7.18 -0.46 25.90
N TYR A 53 7.03 0.40 26.91
CA TYR A 53 6.45 0.06 28.21
C TYR A 53 5.28 0.98 28.57
N TYR A 54 4.31 0.43 29.29
CA TYR A 54 3.28 1.21 29.95
C TYR A 54 3.23 0.88 31.44
N VAL A 55 2.79 1.85 32.24
CA VAL A 55 2.70 1.75 33.70
C VAL A 55 1.24 1.64 34.11
N SER A 56 0.94 0.76 35.06
CA SER A 56 -0.40 0.61 35.61
C SER A 56 -0.35 0.46 37.12
N GLY A 57 -1.25 1.15 37.83
CA GLY A 57 -1.47 0.93 39.25
C GLY A 57 -2.30 -0.33 39.49
N TYR A 58 -1.91 -1.16 40.44
CA TYR A 58 -2.63 -2.36 40.86
C TYR A 58 -2.84 -2.33 42.37
N ALA A 59 -4.08 -2.51 42.81
CA ALA A 59 -4.44 -2.61 44.22
C ALA A 59 -4.92 -4.04 44.50
N GLY A 60 -4.08 -4.82 45.18
CA GLY A 60 -4.32 -6.23 45.43
C GLY A 60 -3.03 -6.99 45.72
N ALA A 61 -3.15 -8.23 46.21
CA ALA A 61 -2.00 -9.10 46.37
C ALA A 61 -1.44 -9.51 44.99
N LEU A 62 -0.12 -9.53 44.86
CA LEU A 62 0.56 -10.14 43.72
C LEU A 62 0.46 -11.67 43.81
N PRO A 63 0.55 -12.42 42.69
CA PRO A 63 0.64 -13.87 42.73
C PRO A 63 1.81 -14.32 43.61
N GLU A 64 1.59 -15.31 44.50
CA GLU A 64 2.62 -15.75 45.46
C GLU A 64 3.92 -16.22 44.80
N ALA A 65 3.81 -16.79 43.60
CA ALA A 65 4.97 -17.25 42.82
C ALA A 65 5.66 -16.13 42.02
N MET A 66 5.14 -14.90 42.05
CA MET A 66 5.71 -13.75 41.33
C MET A 66 6.72 -13.01 42.21
N THR A 67 7.92 -12.83 41.69
CA THR A 67 9.08 -12.19 42.30
C THR A 67 9.73 -11.27 41.29
N LEU A 68 10.56 -10.32 41.74
CA LEU A 68 11.31 -9.45 40.81
C LEU A 68 12.17 -10.24 39.81
N ARG A 69 12.67 -11.42 40.19
CA ARG A 69 13.51 -12.26 39.32
C ARG A 69 12.74 -13.01 38.24
N ASN A 70 11.43 -13.23 38.42
CA ASN A 70 10.61 -14.02 37.50
C ASN A 70 9.35 -13.29 37.02
N CYS A 71 9.21 -11.98 37.29
CA CYS A 71 8.07 -11.18 36.87
C CYS A 71 7.86 -11.17 35.35
N TRP A 72 8.93 -11.27 34.56
CA TRP A 72 8.91 -11.45 33.09
C TRP A 72 8.15 -12.69 32.63
N GLY A 73 7.98 -13.67 33.53
CA GLY A 73 7.17 -14.85 33.33
C GLY A 73 5.67 -14.62 33.53
N TRP A 74 5.21 -13.40 33.78
CA TRP A 74 3.80 -13.06 33.99
C TRP A 74 3.32 -12.03 32.97
N ARG A 75 2.03 -12.09 32.61
CA ARG A 75 1.32 -11.06 31.84
C ARG A 75 0.33 -10.32 32.72
N PHE A 76 0.23 -9.01 32.58
CA PHE A 76 -0.71 -8.17 33.31
C PHE A 76 -1.71 -7.52 32.37
N ASN A 77 -2.98 -7.94 32.46
CA ASN A 77 -4.07 -7.44 31.64
C ASN A 77 -5.16 -6.86 32.55
N GLY A 78 -5.18 -5.54 32.72
CA GLY A 78 -6.30 -4.83 33.36
C GLY A 78 -6.67 -5.33 34.76
N GLY A 79 -5.68 -5.71 35.57
CA GLY A 79 -5.90 -6.19 36.95
C GLY A 79 -5.78 -7.70 37.13
N VAL A 80 -5.53 -8.47 36.07
CA VAL A 80 -5.34 -9.93 36.16
C VAL A 80 -3.91 -10.30 35.75
N PHE A 81 -3.27 -11.13 36.59
CA PHE A 81 -1.97 -11.75 36.30
C PHE A 81 -2.15 -13.15 35.70
N ILE A 82 -1.51 -13.40 34.56
CA ILE A 82 -1.53 -14.68 33.85
C ILE A 82 -0.09 -15.18 33.72
N ASP A 83 0.23 -16.40 34.16
CA ASP A 83 1.57 -16.97 33.99
C ASP A 83 1.85 -17.19 32.49
N ALA A 84 2.84 -16.48 31.96
CA ALA A 84 3.28 -16.54 30.58
C ALA A 84 4.03 -17.84 30.24
N ARG A 85 4.47 -18.61 31.24
CA ARG A 85 5.09 -19.93 31.08
C ARG A 85 4.05 -21.00 30.78
N GLU A 86 2.85 -20.80 31.31
CA GLU A 86 1.68 -21.63 31.06
C GLU A 86 0.74 -20.90 30.11
N ALA A 87 1.20 -20.67 28.86
CA ALA A 87 0.25 -20.34 27.81
C ALA A 87 -0.84 -21.43 27.83
N PRO A 88 -2.14 -21.06 27.84
CA PRO A 88 -3.20 -22.05 27.76
C PRO A 88 -2.87 -22.93 26.57
N ARG A 89 -2.63 -24.22 26.83
CA ARG A 89 -2.35 -25.18 25.77
C ARG A 89 -3.59 -25.18 24.90
N GLN A 90 -3.54 -24.43 23.80
CA GLN A 90 -4.52 -24.57 22.74
C GLN A 90 -4.62 -26.05 22.46
N SER A 91 -5.84 -26.56 22.47
CA SER A 91 -6.04 -27.96 22.12
C SER A 91 -5.42 -28.20 20.74
N ALA A 92 -4.89 -29.40 20.49
CA ALA A 92 -4.32 -29.71 19.19
C ALA A 92 -5.33 -29.44 18.04
N ALA A 93 -6.62 -29.62 18.33
CA ALA A 93 -7.73 -29.29 17.43
C ALA A 93 -7.85 -27.77 17.14
N GLU A 94 -7.79 -26.91 18.16
CA GLU A 94 -7.84 -25.46 17.98
C GLU A 94 -6.60 -24.93 17.25
N ALA A 95 -5.42 -25.46 17.58
CA ALA A 95 -4.19 -25.09 16.90
C ALA A 95 -4.23 -25.47 15.41
N LEU A 96 -4.75 -26.66 15.09
CA LEU A 96 -4.96 -27.12 13.71
C LEU A 96 -5.98 -26.25 12.97
N LEU A 97 -7.11 -25.93 13.61
CA LEU A 97 -8.13 -25.06 13.05
C LEU A 97 -7.57 -23.69 12.69
N GLU A 98 -6.77 -23.10 13.59
CA GLU A 98 -6.16 -21.79 13.37
C GLU A 98 -5.06 -21.83 12.30
N ALA A 99 -4.26 -22.91 12.25
CA ALA A 99 -3.31 -23.13 11.17
C ALA A 99 -4.01 -23.22 9.81
N ASN A 100 -5.14 -23.93 9.74
CA ASN A 100 -5.95 -24.07 8.53
C ASN A 100 -6.57 -22.72 8.10
N ARG A 101 -7.08 -21.90 9.03
CA ARG A 101 -7.55 -20.53 8.73
C ARG A 101 -6.45 -19.68 8.12
N LYS A 102 -5.26 -19.67 8.72
CA LYS A 102 -4.11 -18.91 8.21
C LYS A 102 -3.68 -19.37 6.82
N ALA A 103 -3.63 -20.69 6.61
CA ALA A 103 -3.32 -21.24 5.30
C ALA A 103 -4.34 -20.80 4.25
N LEU A 104 -5.63 -20.84 4.58
CA LEU A 104 -6.70 -20.45 3.67
C LEU A 104 -6.69 -18.94 3.37
N MET A 105 -6.41 -18.09 4.37
CA MET A 105 -6.20 -16.65 4.18
C MET A 105 -5.03 -16.34 3.25
N ARG A 106 -3.91 -17.08 3.38
CA ARG A 106 -2.78 -16.94 2.46
C ARG A 106 -3.19 -17.28 1.03
N ILE A 107 -3.90 -18.40 0.83
CA ILE A 107 -4.39 -18.79 -0.51
C ILE A 107 -5.35 -17.71 -1.05
N LEU A 108 -6.24 -17.17 -0.23
CA LEU A 108 -7.12 -16.07 -0.62
C LEU A 108 -6.32 -14.85 -1.11
N HIS A 109 -5.31 -14.41 -0.36
CA HIS A 109 -4.46 -13.29 -0.75
C HIS A 109 -3.71 -13.54 -2.06
N GLU A 110 -3.11 -14.73 -2.21
CA GLU A 110 -2.43 -15.13 -3.44
C GLU A 110 -3.38 -15.10 -4.64
N LYS A 111 -4.62 -15.59 -4.47
CA LYS A 111 -5.65 -15.61 -5.52
C LYS A 111 -6.14 -14.21 -5.89
N ILE A 112 -6.45 -13.37 -4.91
CA ILE A 112 -6.81 -11.97 -5.14
C ILE A 112 -5.67 -11.24 -5.84
N GLY A 113 -4.43 -11.46 -5.39
CA GLY A 113 -3.24 -10.90 -6.01
C GLY A 113 -3.10 -11.32 -7.48
N ALA A 114 -3.32 -12.61 -7.79
CA ALA A 114 -3.27 -13.12 -9.15
C ALA A 114 -4.34 -12.50 -10.06
N VAL A 115 -5.59 -12.39 -9.59
CA VAL A 115 -6.71 -11.74 -10.32
C VAL A 115 -6.39 -10.26 -10.59
N ARG A 116 -5.83 -9.56 -9.61
CA ARG A 116 -5.53 -8.12 -9.72
C ARG A 116 -4.27 -7.84 -10.53
N LYS A 117 -3.31 -8.76 -10.60
CA LYS A 117 -1.99 -8.57 -11.22
C LYS A 117 -2.02 -7.95 -12.63
N PRO A 118 -2.92 -8.34 -13.56
CA PRO A 118 -2.99 -7.73 -14.89
C PRO A 118 -3.45 -6.26 -14.88
N PHE A 119 -4.10 -5.83 -13.81
CA PHE A 119 -4.69 -4.50 -13.65
C PHE A 119 -3.85 -3.57 -12.76
N LEU A 120 -2.86 -4.11 -12.03
CA LEU A 120 -1.96 -3.32 -11.20
C LEU A 120 -1.01 -2.48 -12.05
N SER A 121 -0.63 -1.32 -11.52
CA SER A 121 0.37 -0.47 -12.15
C SER A 121 1.73 -1.19 -12.15
N SER A 122 2.38 -1.23 -13.31
CA SER A 122 3.65 -1.93 -13.48
C SER A 122 4.87 -1.04 -13.22
N CYS A 123 4.69 0.23 -12.86
CA CYS A 123 5.77 1.18 -12.61
C CYS A 123 5.37 2.18 -11.52
N ALA A 124 6.36 2.81 -10.90
CA ALA A 124 6.12 3.91 -9.97
C ALA A 124 5.29 5.00 -10.66
N TYR A 125 4.27 5.52 -9.96
CA TYR A 125 3.30 6.51 -10.47
C TYR A 125 2.41 6.00 -11.62
N GLY A 126 2.37 4.69 -11.87
CA GLY A 126 1.56 4.13 -12.96
C GLY A 126 0.06 4.36 -12.78
N ASP A 127 -0.44 4.43 -11.54
CA ASP A 127 -1.86 4.72 -11.28
C ASP A 127 -2.20 6.19 -11.59
N VAL A 128 -1.30 7.13 -11.34
CA VAL A 128 -1.45 8.55 -11.72
C VAL A 128 -1.54 8.68 -13.24
N VAL A 129 -0.64 7.99 -13.95
CA VAL A 129 -0.64 7.97 -15.43
C VAL A 129 -1.90 7.31 -15.97
N ARG A 130 -2.36 6.21 -15.37
CA ARG A 130 -3.62 5.55 -15.77
C ARG A 130 -4.82 6.47 -15.59
N GLN A 131 -4.91 7.17 -14.46
CA GLN A 131 -5.97 8.15 -14.20
C GLN A 131 -5.92 9.32 -15.19
N ALA A 132 -4.72 9.81 -15.54
CA ALA A 132 -4.55 10.85 -16.56
C ALA A 132 -5.02 10.36 -17.95
N LYS A 133 -4.59 9.16 -18.37
CA LYS A 133 -5.04 8.51 -19.62
C LYS A 133 -6.57 8.37 -19.66
N HIS A 134 -7.17 7.90 -18.57
CA HIS A 134 -8.63 7.77 -18.47
C HIS A 134 -9.35 9.11 -18.59
N ARG A 135 -8.85 10.15 -17.91
CA ARG A 135 -9.43 11.50 -17.98
C ARG A 135 -9.38 12.08 -19.39
N GLU A 136 -8.22 12.03 -20.05
CA GLU A 136 -8.08 12.48 -21.44
C GLU A 136 -9.00 11.70 -22.38
N ALA A 137 -9.15 10.39 -22.17
CA ALA A 137 -10.08 9.57 -22.94
C ALA A 137 -11.55 10.00 -22.75
N CYS A 138 -11.99 10.25 -21.51
CA CYS A 138 -13.35 10.73 -21.23
C CYS A 138 -13.61 12.13 -21.79
N GLU A 139 -12.66 13.05 -21.63
CA GLU A 139 -12.74 14.40 -22.19
C GLU A 139 -12.83 14.37 -23.73
N PHE A 140 -12.01 13.54 -24.38
CA PHE A 140 -12.06 13.36 -25.83
C PHE A 140 -13.38 12.74 -26.31
N LEU A 141 -13.89 11.71 -25.60
CA LEU A 141 -15.15 11.05 -25.94
C LEU A 141 -16.37 11.96 -25.75
N ALA A 142 -16.31 12.93 -24.84
CA ALA A 142 -17.36 13.91 -24.64
C ALA A 142 -17.46 14.92 -25.80
N GLN A 143 -16.34 15.22 -26.48
CA GLN A 143 -16.27 16.22 -27.55
C GLN A 143 -15.37 15.78 -28.72
N PRO A 144 -15.76 14.73 -29.47
CA PRO A 144 -14.90 14.14 -30.51
C PRO A 144 -14.65 15.07 -31.72
N GLU A 145 -15.58 15.99 -32.01
CA GLU A 145 -15.51 16.89 -33.19
C GLU A 145 -14.96 18.29 -32.88
N ARG A 146 -14.79 18.63 -31.59
CA ARG A 146 -14.24 19.91 -31.14
C ARG A 146 -13.33 19.65 -29.95
N PRO A 147 -12.08 19.22 -30.18
CA PRO A 147 -11.08 19.33 -29.13
C PRO A 147 -11.09 20.79 -28.68
N SER A 148 -11.34 21.02 -27.38
CA SER A 148 -11.36 22.34 -26.78
C SER A 148 -10.16 23.12 -27.29
N ILE A 149 -10.34 24.33 -27.80
CA ILE A 149 -9.24 25.14 -28.35
C ILE A 149 -8.19 25.29 -27.24
N GLY A 150 -7.05 24.58 -27.37
CA GLY A 150 -5.97 24.53 -26.38
C GLY A 150 -5.82 23.22 -25.57
N ALA A 151 -6.74 22.26 -25.67
CA ALA A 151 -6.60 20.95 -25.02
C ALA A 151 -5.66 20.04 -25.82
N SER A 152 -4.48 19.72 -25.27
CA SER A 152 -3.57 18.73 -25.84
C SER A 152 -3.79 17.36 -25.19
N PHE A 153 -4.30 16.38 -25.94
CA PHE A 153 -4.51 15.00 -25.47
C PHE A 153 -3.24 14.13 -25.64
N LYS A 154 -2.12 14.59 -25.09
CA LYS A 154 -0.79 14.02 -25.33
C LYS A 154 -0.68 12.55 -24.89
N MET A 155 -1.34 12.16 -23.80
CA MET A 155 -1.29 10.77 -23.32
C MET A 155 -2.10 9.87 -24.25
N LEU A 156 -3.26 10.35 -24.69
CA LEU A 156 -4.12 9.60 -25.61
C LEU A 156 -3.47 9.45 -27.00
N GLU A 157 -2.85 10.50 -27.52
CA GLU A 157 -2.05 10.47 -28.75
C GLU A 157 -0.92 9.42 -28.64
N ALA A 158 -0.19 9.41 -27.54
CA ALA A 158 0.87 8.42 -27.32
C ALA A 158 0.33 6.98 -27.31
N VAL A 159 -0.86 6.75 -26.73
CA VAL A 159 -1.53 5.43 -26.75
C VAL A 159 -1.97 5.05 -28.16
N ALA A 160 -2.54 5.99 -28.92
CA ALA A 160 -2.99 5.77 -30.30
C ALA A 160 -1.81 5.39 -31.21
N VAL A 161 -0.70 6.14 -31.11
CA VAL A 161 0.55 5.85 -31.83
C VAL A 161 1.13 4.49 -31.41
N ALA A 162 1.20 4.20 -30.11
CA ALA A 162 1.76 2.94 -29.62
C ALA A 162 0.95 1.70 -30.05
N ARG A 163 -0.37 1.85 -30.22
CA ARG A 163 -1.28 0.76 -30.63
C ARG A 163 -1.63 0.77 -32.10
N ASN A 164 -1.08 1.71 -32.88
CA ASN A 164 -1.38 1.89 -34.30
C ASN A 164 -2.90 1.95 -34.59
N CYS A 165 -3.62 2.74 -33.80
CA CYS A 165 -5.06 2.92 -33.93
C CYS A 165 -5.44 4.41 -33.95
N THR A 166 -6.69 4.71 -34.28
CA THR A 166 -7.21 6.08 -34.24
C THR A 166 -7.32 6.57 -32.79
N MET A 167 -7.27 7.89 -32.55
CA MET A 167 -7.46 8.45 -31.21
C MET A 167 -8.83 8.07 -30.61
N LEU A 168 -9.87 7.96 -31.44
CA LEU A 168 -11.20 7.52 -31.00
C LEU A 168 -11.19 6.07 -30.50
N GLU A 169 -10.51 5.17 -31.21
CA GLU A 169 -10.33 3.78 -30.79
C GLU A 169 -9.48 3.70 -29.51
N ALA A 170 -8.39 4.45 -29.44
CA ALA A 170 -7.57 4.54 -28.23
C ALA A 170 -8.38 5.00 -27.02
N ALA A 171 -9.24 6.01 -27.18
CA ALA A 171 -10.07 6.53 -26.09
C ALA A 171 -11.07 5.48 -25.59
N ARG A 172 -11.75 4.80 -26.52
CA ARG A 172 -12.66 3.70 -26.19
C ARG A 172 -11.95 2.55 -25.48
N LEU A 173 -10.76 2.18 -25.93
CA LEU A 173 -9.96 1.11 -25.31
C LEU A 173 -9.51 1.48 -23.89
N VAL A 174 -9.09 2.74 -23.68
CA VAL A 174 -8.67 3.22 -22.37
C VAL A 174 -9.86 3.30 -21.40
N ALA A 175 -10.99 3.83 -21.84
CA ALA A 175 -12.23 3.89 -21.04
C ALA A 175 -12.72 2.48 -20.67
N ALA A 176 -12.85 1.58 -21.64
CA ALA A 176 -13.26 0.20 -21.41
C ALA A 176 -12.30 -0.53 -20.45
N LYS A 177 -10.99 -0.29 -20.57
CA LYS A 177 -10.00 -0.89 -19.66
C LYS A 177 -10.11 -0.34 -18.24
N ALA A 178 -10.43 0.95 -18.08
CA ALA A 178 -10.64 1.57 -16.78
C ALA A 178 -11.89 0.99 -16.10
N GLU A 179 -13.00 0.89 -16.82
CA GLU A 179 -14.24 0.26 -16.33
C GLU A 179 -14.02 -1.20 -15.94
N GLU A 180 -13.33 -1.98 -16.77
CA GLU A 180 -12.99 -3.36 -16.46
C GLU A 180 -12.12 -3.46 -15.20
N THR A 181 -11.13 -2.57 -15.07
CA THR A 181 -10.25 -2.52 -13.90
C THR A 181 -11.05 -2.23 -12.64
N GLU A 182 -11.93 -1.22 -12.67
CA GLU A 182 -12.77 -0.85 -11.54
C GLU A 182 -13.70 -2.01 -11.14
N ARG A 183 -14.37 -2.62 -12.13
CA ARG A 183 -15.24 -3.78 -11.90
C ARG A 183 -14.49 -4.91 -11.21
N VAL A 184 -13.33 -5.30 -11.73
CA VAL A 184 -12.52 -6.40 -11.17
C VAL A 184 -12.02 -6.06 -9.76
N LEU A 185 -11.59 -4.82 -9.52
CA LEU A 185 -11.16 -4.38 -8.19
C LEU A 185 -12.30 -4.44 -7.18
N LEU A 186 -13.50 -3.94 -7.54
CA LEU A 186 -14.69 -3.99 -6.69
C LEU A 186 -15.15 -5.42 -6.42
N GLU A 187 -15.25 -6.25 -7.45
CA GLU A 187 -15.67 -7.65 -7.31
C GLU A 187 -14.68 -8.45 -6.46
N SER A 188 -13.38 -8.30 -6.72
CA SER A 188 -12.34 -8.97 -5.93
C SER A 188 -12.30 -8.46 -4.48
N GLU A 189 -12.60 -7.19 -4.22
CA GLU A 189 -12.67 -6.65 -2.86
C GLU A 189 -13.87 -7.22 -2.10
N ARG A 190 -15.05 -7.23 -2.72
CA ARG A 190 -16.26 -7.84 -2.14
C ARG A 190 -16.03 -9.32 -1.82
N PHE A 191 -15.40 -10.04 -2.74
CA PHE A 191 -15.06 -11.45 -2.55
C PHE A 191 -14.06 -11.65 -1.40
N ARG A 192 -13.01 -10.81 -1.33
CA ARG A 192 -12.03 -10.84 -0.25
C ARG A 192 -12.70 -10.65 1.10
N GLU A 193 -13.56 -9.65 1.25
CA GLU A 193 -14.26 -9.37 2.51
C GLU A 193 -15.19 -10.51 2.91
N GLN A 194 -16.02 -10.99 1.97
CA GLN A 194 -16.91 -12.13 2.21
C GLN A 194 -16.13 -13.37 2.67
N MET A 195 -15.01 -13.69 1.99
CA MET A 195 -14.21 -14.85 2.35
C MET A 195 -13.43 -14.69 3.64
N SER A 196 -12.85 -13.52 3.88
CA SER A 196 -12.11 -13.25 5.12
C SER A 196 -13.05 -13.41 6.33
N GLN A 197 -14.28 -12.91 6.22
CA GLN A 197 -15.30 -13.06 7.24
C GLN A 197 -15.74 -14.54 7.39
N ALA A 198 -15.96 -15.26 6.30
CA ALA A 198 -16.32 -16.68 6.34
C ALA A 198 -15.22 -17.54 6.99
N ILE A 199 -13.94 -17.29 6.66
CA ILE A 199 -12.78 -17.98 7.23
C ILE A 199 -12.65 -17.68 8.72
N ALA A 200 -12.81 -16.41 9.12
CA ALA A 200 -12.76 -16.01 10.53
C ALA A 200 -13.88 -16.67 11.36
N ASN A 201 -15.08 -16.78 10.79
CA ASN A 201 -16.25 -17.34 11.46
C ASN A 201 -16.32 -18.88 11.44
N ALA A 202 -15.49 -19.56 10.64
CA ALA A 202 -15.50 -21.01 10.54
C ALA A 202 -15.08 -21.66 11.87
N ARG A 203 -15.98 -22.42 12.51
CA ARG A 203 -15.76 -23.04 13.83
C ARG A 203 -15.24 -24.48 13.77
N ASP A 204 -15.27 -25.09 12.59
CA ASP A 204 -14.88 -26.48 12.39
C ASP A 204 -14.07 -26.68 11.10
N GLU A 205 -13.35 -27.80 11.02
CA GLU A 205 -12.49 -28.14 9.89
C GLU A 205 -13.29 -28.43 8.61
N LYS A 206 -14.51 -28.97 8.75
CA LYS A 206 -15.40 -29.26 7.61
C LYS A 206 -15.78 -27.98 6.86
N THR A 207 -16.11 -26.93 7.57
CA THR A 207 -16.43 -25.61 7.01
C THR A 207 -15.19 -25.04 6.32
N LEU A 208 -14.01 -25.15 6.92
CA LEU A 208 -12.76 -24.70 6.29
C LEU A 208 -12.43 -25.46 5.00
N LEU A 209 -12.70 -26.78 4.96
CA LEU A 209 -12.53 -27.59 3.75
C LEU A 209 -13.52 -27.16 2.65
N GLN A 210 -14.78 -26.91 2.99
CA GLN A 210 -15.77 -26.39 2.03
C GLN A 210 -15.38 -25.01 1.49
N LEU A 211 -14.89 -24.12 2.36
CA LEU A 211 -14.39 -22.81 1.95
C LEU A 211 -13.16 -22.93 1.04
N ARG A 212 -12.30 -23.93 1.29
CA ARG A 212 -11.15 -24.23 0.42
C ARG A 212 -11.59 -24.73 -0.95
N GLU A 213 -12.52 -25.68 -1.02
CA GLU A 213 -13.08 -26.17 -2.28
C GLU A 213 -13.72 -25.02 -3.06
N TRP A 214 -14.53 -24.20 -2.40
CA TRP A 214 -15.15 -23.03 -3.00
C TRP A 214 -14.11 -22.05 -3.57
N LEU A 215 -13.04 -21.79 -2.84
CA LEU A 215 -11.97 -20.89 -3.27
C LEU A 215 -11.16 -21.44 -4.44
N LEU A 216 -11.04 -22.77 -4.55
CA LEU A 216 -10.40 -23.44 -5.67
C LEU A 216 -11.30 -23.44 -6.92
N ASP A 217 -12.60 -23.71 -6.76
CA ASP A 217 -13.56 -23.83 -7.86
C ASP A 217 -14.01 -22.47 -8.43
N LYS A 218 -14.28 -21.47 -7.58
CA LYS A 218 -14.84 -20.19 -8.02
C LYS A 218 -13.83 -19.27 -8.68
N VAL A 219 -12.57 -19.32 -8.26
CA VAL A 219 -11.64 -18.22 -8.56
C VAL A 219 -10.83 -18.46 -9.83
N TYR A 220 -10.47 -19.70 -10.22
CA TYR A 220 -9.82 -19.97 -11.53
C TYR A 220 -9.73 -21.49 -11.86
N PRO A 221 -10.56 -22.03 -12.77
CA PRO A 221 -10.38 -23.39 -13.30
C PRO A 221 -9.11 -23.57 -14.16
N GLU A 222 -8.56 -22.47 -14.69
CA GLU A 222 -7.50 -22.51 -15.72
C GLU A 222 -6.08 -22.71 -15.15
N LEU A 223 -5.83 -22.25 -13.92
CA LEU A 223 -4.53 -22.39 -13.23
C LEU A 223 -4.21 -23.83 -12.81
N THR A 224 -5.21 -24.71 -12.74
CA THR A 224 -5.03 -26.14 -12.42
C THR A 224 -4.31 -26.89 -13.56
N LYS A 225 -4.22 -26.30 -14.76
CA LYS A 225 -3.67 -26.95 -15.96
C LYS A 225 -2.19 -26.64 -16.26
N GLU A 226 -1.57 -25.63 -15.62
CA GLU A 226 -0.25 -25.13 -16.04
C GLU A 226 0.97 -25.81 -15.39
N PHE A 227 0.81 -26.81 -14.52
CA PHE A 227 1.94 -27.50 -13.87
C PHE A 227 2.44 -28.74 -14.63
N LYS A 228 2.90 -28.58 -15.87
CA LYS A 228 3.73 -29.60 -16.54
C LYS A 228 5.09 -29.03 -16.93
N TYR A 229 6.06 -29.25 -16.05
CA TYR A 229 7.46 -28.96 -16.31
C TYR A 229 8.01 -29.98 -17.32
N ARG A 230 8.52 -29.52 -18.45
CA ARG A 230 9.42 -30.27 -19.32
C ARG A 230 10.70 -29.47 -19.47
N ILE A 231 11.78 -30.03 -18.95
CA ILE A 231 13.15 -29.64 -19.25
C ILE A 231 13.54 -30.46 -20.49
N ASP A 232 14.02 -29.80 -21.53
CA ASP A 232 14.90 -30.30 -22.60
C ASP A 232 15.10 -29.13 -23.58
N ASN A 233 16.23 -28.87 -24.21
CA ASN A 233 17.62 -29.29 -24.03
C ASN A 233 18.48 -28.23 -24.72
N THR A 234 19.75 -28.26 -24.36
CA THR A 234 20.90 -27.59 -24.97
C THR A 234 21.03 -27.91 -26.46
N GLU A 235 20.58 -27.01 -27.33
CA GLU A 235 20.98 -26.97 -28.74
C GLU A 235 21.60 -25.60 -29.08
N PRO A 236 22.55 -25.55 -30.03
CA PRO A 236 23.24 -24.32 -30.39
C PRO A 236 22.28 -23.30 -31.00
N ILE A 237 22.37 -22.07 -30.48
CA ILE A 237 21.47 -20.95 -30.75
C ILE A 237 21.72 -20.39 -32.16
N ASP A 238 20.85 -20.71 -33.11
CA ASP A 238 20.63 -19.87 -34.27
C ASP A 238 19.85 -18.62 -33.82
N LEU A 239 20.45 -17.44 -33.97
CA LEU A 239 19.89 -16.18 -33.48
C LEU A 239 18.64 -15.75 -34.26
N ASP A 240 18.50 -16.22 -35.50
CA ASP A 240 17.42 -15.83 -36.41
C ASP A 240 16.27 -16.86 -36.43
N ALA A 241 16.48 -18.03 -35.82
CA ALA A 241 15.44 -19.02 -35.67
C ALA A 241 14.30 -18.53 -34.75
N PRO A 242 13.04 -18.91 -35.03
CA PRO A 242 11.93 -18.56 -34.17
C PRO A 242 12.09 -19.20 -32.79
N VAL A 243 11.90 -18.39 -31.74
CA VAL A 243 12.01 -18.84 -30.35
C VAL A 243 10.81 -19.73 -30.01
N ALA A 244 11.06 -20.85 -29.31
CA ALA A 244 9.99 -21.68 -28.76
C ALA A 244 9.03 -20.84 -27.90
N ASP A 245 7.73 -21.10 -28.01
CA ASP A 245 6.70 -20.27 -27.37
C ASP A 245 6.90 -20.10 -25.85
N THR A 246 7.33 -21.16 -25.17
CA THR A 246 7.61 -21.15 -23.74
C THR A 246 8.80 -20.24 -23.41
N HIS A 247 9.90 -20.36 -24.14
CA HIS A 247 11.07 -19.50 -23.96
C HIS A 247 10.72 -18.04 -24.29
N ARG A 248 9.97 -17.80 -25.36
CA ARG A 248 9.45 -16.47 -25.70
C ARG A 248 8.65 -15.86 -24.56
N LEU A 249 7.73 -16.62 -23.93
CA LEU A 249 6.94 -16.14 -22.79
C LEU A 249 7.82 -15.75 -21.58
N HIS A 250 8.84 -16.57 -21.26
CA HIS A 250 9.78 -16.26 -20.19
C HIS A 250 10.63 -15.02 -20.48
N GLU A 251 11.11 -14.87 -21.71
CA GLU A 251 11.88 -13.70 -22.14
C GLU A 251 11.04 -12.43 -22.14
N ILE A 252 9.79 -12.50 -22.62
CA ILE A 252 8.85 -11.39 -22.51
C ILE A 252 8.67 -10.96 -21.05
N ALA A 253 8.48 -11.92 -20.14
CA ALA A 253 8.33 -11.61 -18.71
C ALA A 253 9.61 -10.97 -18.14
N ARG A 254 10.78 -11.52 -18.44
CA ARG A 254 12.09 -11.01 -18.02
C ARG A 254 12.34 -9.59 -18.53
N LEU A 255 12.13 -9.34 -19.82
CA LEU A 255 12.31 -8.03 -20.45
C LEU A 255 11.32 -6.99 -19.89
N LYS A 256 10.07 -7.38 -19.59
CA LYS A 256 9.09 -6.50 -18.91
C LYS A 256 9.56 -6.09 -17.51
N VAL A 257 10.21 -6.99 -16.77
CA VAL A 257 10.82 -6.67 -15.47
C VAL A 257 12.00 -5.73 -15.64
N LYS A 258 12.94 -6.03 -16.56
CA LYS A 258 14.08 -5.14 -16.85
C LYS A 258 13.63 -3.73 -17.26
N LEU A 259 12.60 -3.63 -18.13
CA LEU A 259 12.01 -2.35 -18.52
C LEU A 259 11.45 -1.60 -17.32
N ARG A 260 10.72 -2.27 -16.43
CA ARG A 260 10.21 -1.65 -15.19
C ARG A 260 11.36 -1.08 -14.35
N GLU A 261 12.43 -1.84 -14.17
CA GLU A 261 13.58 -1.40 -13.38
C GLU A 261 14.27 -0.20 -14.03
N ALA A 262 14.50 -0.21 -15.34
CA ALA A 262 15.08 0.91 -16.08
C ALA A 262 14.21 2.18 -15.98
N ILE A 263 12.89 2.06 -16.16
CA ILE A 263 11.96 3.18 -16.01
C ILE A 263 11.94 3.70 -14.56
N ASN A 264 11.94 2.81 -13.57
CA ASN A 264 11.97 3.22 -12.17
C ASN A 264 13.28 3.93 -11.82
N ARG A 265 14.43 3.48 -12.35
CA ARG A 265 15.72 4.17 -12.21
C ARG A 265 15.66 5.60 -12.78
N LYS A 266 15.05 5.79 -13.96
CA LYS A 266 14.83 7.13 -14.52
C LYS A 266 13.91 8.00 -13.68
N ARG A 267 12.91 7.40 -13.02
CA ARG A 267 11.93 8.10 -12.17
C ARG A 267 12.42 8.31 -10.73
N GLU A 268 13.51 7.66 -10.32
CA GLU A 268 14.07 7.73 -8.96
C GLU A 268 14.29 9.18 -8.48
N PRO A 269 14.83 10.11 -9.28
CA PRO A 269 15.02 11.51 -8.85
C PRO A 269 13.71 12.23 -8.49
N LEU A 270 12.57 11.76 -9.01
CA LEU A 270 11.25 12.33 -8.69
C LEU A 270 10.71 11.82 -7.36
N GLY A 271 11.10 10.62 -6.93
CA GLY A 271 10.66 10.02 -5.66
C GLY A 271 11.42 10.61 -4.47
N SER A 272 10.71 10.96 -3.39
CA SER A 272 11.35 11.38 -2.15
C SER A 272 11.54 10.23 -1.14
N GLY A 273 11.30 8.99 -1.56
CA GLY A 273 11.32 7.81 -0.69
C GLY A 273 10.17 7.69 0.33
N TYR A 274 9.35 8.73 0.51
CA TYR A 274 8.22 8.74 1.45
C TYR A 274 6.89 8.58 0.74
N CYS A 275 6.11 7.58 1.18
CA CYS A 275 4.72 7.39 0.75
C CYS A 275 3.90 8.65 1.09
N GLY A 276 3.06 9.13 0.15
CA GLY A 276 2.22 10.31 0.35
C GLY A 276 2.89 11.67 0.12
N ASN A 277 4.23 11.74 -0.03
CA ASN A 277 4.89 13.02 -0.32
C ASN A 277 4.50 13.60 -1.70
N GLU A 278 3.96 12.77 -2.58
CA GLU A 278 3.46 13.21 -3.88
C GLU A 278 2.20 14.08 -3.77
N GLU A 279 1.28 13.74 -2.86
CA GLU A 279 0.08 14.53 -2.58
C GLU A 279 0.46 15.88 -1.95
N ILE A 280 1.39 15.86 -1.01
CA ILE A 280 1.94 17.07 -0.38
C ILE A 280 2.62 17.94 -1.44
N ARG A 281 3.45 17.35 -2.31
CA ARG A 281 4.12 18.09 -3.39
C ARG A 281 3.10 18.68 -4.37
N ARG A 282 2.06 17.93 -4.76
CA ARG A 282 0.98 18.42 -5.63
C ARG A 282 0.23 19.56 -4.96
N HIS A 283 -0.09 19.46 -3.68
CA HIS A 283 -0.75 20.53 -2.94
C HIS A 283 0.11 21.79 -2.88
N LYS A 284 1.41 21.67 -2.54
CA LYS A 284 2.36 22.79 -2.59
C LYS A 284 2.48 23.39 -3.98
N ALA A 285 2.38 22.59 -5.04
CA ALA A 285 2.39 23.06 -6.43
C ALA A 285 1.16 23.86 -6.79
N MET A 286 -0.01 23.47 -6.27
CA MET A 286 -1.25 24.23 -6.44
C MET A 286 -1.18 25.58 -5.73
N LEU A 287 -0.67 25.61 -4.49
CA LEU A 287 -0.44 26.86 -3.76
C LEU A 287 0.60 27.74 -4.47
N ALA A 288 1.69 27.14 -4.95
CA ALA A 288 2.70 27.87 -5.71
C ALA A 288 2.10 28.46 -7.00
N GLN A 289 1.28 27.70 -7.73
CA GLN A 289 0.63 28.20 -8.94
C GLN A 289 -0.33 29.35 -8.63
N SER A 290 -1.17 29.24 -7.59
CA SER A 290 -2.10 30.31 -7.22
C SER A 290 -1.37 31.60 -6.81
N LEU A 291 -0.21 31.48 -6.16
CA LEU A 291 0.64 32.62 -5.82
C LEU A 291 1.22 33.27 -7.09
N LEU A 292 1.69 32.47 -8.06
CA LEU A 292 2.24 32.99 -9.31
C LEU A 292 1.17 33.66 -10.18
N ASP A 293 -0.03 33.09 -10.22
CA ASP A 293 -1.17 33.65 -10.95
C ASP A 293 -1.63 35.00 -10.37
N ASN A 294 -1.30 35.29 -9.10
CA ASN A 294 -1.60 36.55 -8.40
C ASN A 294 -0.35 37.45 -8.23
N ASP A 295 0.57 37.43 -9.20
CA ASP A 295 1.79 38.25 -9.23
C ASP A 295 2.65 38.17 -7.94
N GLY A 296 2.65 37.00 -7.30
CA GLY A 296 3.40 36.74 -6.08
C GLY A 296 2.75 37.18 -4.78
N ARG A 297 1.49 37.63 -4.82
CA ARG A 297 0.75 38.03 -3.63
C ARG A 297 -0.14 36.88 -3.12
N PRO A 298 -0.16 36.60 -1.80
CA PRO A 298 -1.08 35.62 -1.24
C PRO A 298 -2.54 35.99 -1.52
N CYS A 299 -3.36 35.02 -1.92
CA CYS A 299 -4.81 35.21 -2.03
C CYS A 299 -5.47 35.18 -0.65
N ASP A 300 -6.43 36.07 -0.41
CA ASP A 300 -7.19 36.11 0.85
C ASP A 300 -7.93 34.78 1.09
N GLY A 301 -7.77 34.20 2.28
CA GLY A 301 -8.44 32.97 2.68
C GLY A 301 -7.77 31.66 2.23
N VAL A 302 -6.61 31.73 1.57
CA VAL A 302 -5.79 30.54 1.25
C VAL A 302 -4.62 30.45 2.22
N ASP A 303 -4.41 29.28 2.81
CA ASP A 303 -3.28 28.98 3.68
C ASP A 303 -2.03 28.63 2.86
N TYR A 304 -0.97 29.43 2.99
CA TYR A 304 0.32 29.25 2.31
C TYR A 304 1.42 28.71 3.23
N ASP A 305 1.10 28.25 4.44
CA ASP A 305 2.08 27.81 5.45
C ASP A 305 2.98 26.66 4.93
N ALA A 306 2.41 25.73 4.18
CA ALA A 306 3.16 24.62 3.60
C ALA A 306 4.23 25.08 2.58
N LEU A 307 3.99 26.21 1.91
CA LEU A 307 4.90 26.83 0.95
C LEU A 307 5.90 27.78 1.64
N SER A 308 5.48 28.51 2.69
CA SER A 308 6.38 29.36 3.47
C SER A 308 7.45 28.54 4.19
N ILE A 309 7.10 27.43 4.84
CA ILE A 309 8.04 26.50 5.47
C ILE A 309 9.07 26.00 4.44
N TYR A 310 8.62 25.73 3.21
CA TYR A 310 9.51 25.29 2.13
C TYR A 310 10.44 26.40 1.63
N ALA A 311 9.95 27.65 1.55
CA ALA A 311 10.74 28.81 1.18
C ALA A 311 11.82 29.12 2.24
N GLU A 312 11.42 29.13 3.52
CA GLU A 312 12.30 29.35 4.67
C GLU A 312 13.40 28.28 4.77
N ALA A 313 13.04 27.01 4.63
CA ALA A 313 13.99 25.90 4.67
C ALA A 313 15.08 25.98 3.57
N ARG A 314 14.88 26.78 2.53
CA ARG A 314 15.83 26.99 1.43
C ARG A 314 16.38 28.41 1.33
N GLY A 315 16.01 29.30 2.26
CA GLY A 315 16.40 30.71 2.22
C GLY A 315 15.93 31.42 0.95
N LEU A 316 14.78 31.03 0.39
CA LEU A 316 14.20 31.61 -0.81
C LEU A 316 13.05 32.57 -0.46
N SER A 317 12.79 33.55 -1.32
CA SER A 317 11.55 34.30 -1.25
C SER A 317 10.36 33.38 -1.55
N LEU A 318 9.17 33.70 -1.02
CA LEU A 318 7.96 32.91 -1.28
C LEU A 318 7.67 32.80 -2.80
N PHE A 319 7.92 33.88 -3.54
CA PHE A 319 7.77 33.92 -5.00
C PHE A 319 8.78 33.01 -5.72
N ASP A 320 10.07 33.07 -5.35
CA ASP A 320 11.10 32.23 -5.96
C ASP A 320 10.89 30.75 -5.62
N ALA A 321 10.47 30.45 -4.39
CA ALA A 321 10.09 29.12 -3.96
C ALA A 321 8.91 28.58 -4.78
N ALA A 322 7.90 29.42 -5.06
CA ALA A 322 6.78 29.07 -5.91
C ALA A 322 7.22 28.76 -7.35
N ARG A 323 8.05 29.63 -7.96
CA ARG A 323 8.62 29.40 -9.31
C ARG A 323 9.42 28.10 -9.37
N LEU A 324 10.29 27.86 -8.39
CA LEU A 324 11.11 26.65 -8.33
C LEU A 324 10.23 25.39 -8.21
N LEU A 325 9.20 25.43 -7.37
CA LEU A 325 8.35 24.28 -7.13
C LEU A 325 7.47 23.95 -8.36
N VAL A 326 6.85 24.96 -8.98
CA VAL A 326 6.10 24.79 -10.24
C VAL A 326 7.02 24.28 -11.36
N GLY A 327 8.22 24.84 -11.49
CA GLY A 327 9.24 24.38 -12.45
C GLY A 327 9.60 22.91 -12.23
N SER A 328 9.91 22.52 -10.99
CA SER A 328 10.26 21.13 -10.67
C SER A 328 9.13 20.13 -10.94
N VAL A 329 7.87 20.55 -10.76
CA VAL A 329 6.69 19.73 -11.05
C VAL A 329 6.47 19.61 -12.56
N ALA A 330 6.71 20.68 -13.32
CA ALA A 330 6.65 20.65 -14.78
C ALA A 330 7.74 19.72 -15.36
N GLU A 331 8.98 19.84 -14.88
CA GLU A 331 10.09 18.95 -15.24
C GLU A 331 9.78 17.49 -14.89
N GLY A 332 9.25 17.25 -13.69
CA GLY A 332 8.81 15.91 -13.27
C GLY A 332 7.71 15.35 -14.17
N ARG A 333 6.72 16.16 -14.55
CA ARG A 333 5.65 15.76 -15.47
C ARG A 333 6.20 15.41 -16.86
N GLU A 334 7.13 16.20 -17.37
CA GLU A 334 7.79 15.95 -18.65
C GLU A 334 8.59 14.64 -18.61
N LEU A 335 9.35 14.40 -17.54
CA LEU A 335 10.07 13.14 -17.35
C LEU A 335 9.10 11.94 -17.25
N LEU A 336 7.97 12.08 -16.56
CA LEU A 336 6.94 11.03 -16.48
C LEU A 336 6.33 10.74 -17.86
N LEU A 337 6.06 11.79 -18.66
CA LEU A 337 5.58 11.66 -20.04
C LEU A 337 6.59 10.94 -20.93
N GLN A 338 7.85 11.37 -20.91
CA GLN A 338 8.93 10.77 -21.70
C GLN A 338 9.15 9.31 -21.34
N THR A 339 9.21 8.99 -20.04
CA THR A 339 9.37 7.60 -19.58
C THR A 339 8.17 6.73 -19.93
N GLU A 340 6.94 7.28 -19.95
CA GLU A 340 5.76 6.56 -20.39
C GLU A 340 5.80 6.26 -21.90
N GLN A 341 6.19 7.22 -22.73
CA GLN A 341 6.36 7.01 -24.17
C GLN A 341 7.43 5.95 -24.48
N ILE A 342 8.56 5.98 -23.76
CA ILE A 342 9.61 4.96 -23.87
C ILE A 342 9.05 3.60 -23.47
N LYS A 343 8.34 3.51 -22.34
CA LYS A 343 7.74 2.27 -21.85
C LYS A 343 6.76 1.68 -22.86
N ASP A 344 5.82 2.49 -23.36
CA ASP A 344 4.79 2.01 -24.30
C ASP A 344 5.43 1.55 -25.62
N ARG A 345 6.43 2.26 -26.12
CA ARG A 345 7.20 1.86 -27.32
C ARG A 345 7.96 0.54 -27.12
N ILE A 346 8.63 0.36 -25.99
CA ILE A 346 9.41 -0.85 -25.72
C ILE A 346 8.49 -2.04 -25.41
N LEU A 347 7.39 -1.84 -24.68
CA LEU A 347 6.39 -2.89 -24.44
C LEU A 347 5.82 -3.44 -25.75
N ALA A 348 5.46 -2.56 -26.69
CA ALA A 348 4.99 -2.98 -28.01
C ALA A 348 6.04 -3.82 -28.76
N ARG A 349 7.33 -3.48 -28.64
CA ARG A 349 8.42 -4.29 -29.22
C ARG A 349 8.63 -5.61 -28.49
N ILE A 350 8.53 -5.64 -27.16
CA ILE A 350 8.64 -6.87 -26.36
C ILE A 350 7.52 -7.84 -26.76
N ASP A 351 6.29 -7.36 -26.92
CA ASP A 351 5.16 -8.20 -27.32
C ASP A 351 5.29 -8.71 -28.77
N ALA A 352 6.12 -8.06 -29.60
CA ALA A 352 6.37 -8.43 -31.00
C ALA A 352 7.59 -9.36 -31.21
N ILE A 353 8.28 -9.79 -30.14
CA ILE A 353 9.47 -10.66 -30.23
C ILE A 353 9.16 -11.97 -30.95
N LYS A 354 10.03 -12.36 -31.89
CA LYS A 354 9.96 -13.64 -32.60
C LYS A 354 11.27 -14.42 -32.54
N THR A 355 12.40 -13.75 -32.47
CA THR A 355 13.75 -14.34 -32.59
C THR A 355 14.64 -13.99 -31.39
N LEU A 356 15.77 -14.68 -31.23
CA LEU A 356 16.75 -14.37 -30.18
C LEU A 356 17.51 -13.07 -30.48
N ARG A 357 17.65 -12.71 -31.76
CA ARG A 357 18.16 -11.39 -32.17
C ARG A 357 17.28 -10.25 -31.66
N ASP A 358 15.95 -10.38 -31.76
CA ASP A 358 15.02 -9.38 -31.23
C ASP A 358 15.20 -9.16 -29.71
N ILE A 359 15.50 -10.24 -28.98
CA ILE A 359 15.76 -10.20 -27.54
C ILE A 359 17.06 -9.45 -27.26
N GLN A 360 18.15 -9.77 -27.97
CA GLN A 360 19.45 -9.09 -27.81
C GLN A 360 19.34 -7.59 -28.12
N ASP A 361 18.69 -7.22 -29.23
CA ASP A 361 18.47 -5.82 -29.60
C ASP A 361 17.67 -5.05 -28.54
N LEU A 362 16.70 -5.71 -27.91
CA LEU A 362 15.93 -5.12 -26.82
C LEU A 362 16.72 -5.02 -25.52
N GLU A 363 17.60 -5.98 -25.23
CA GLU A 363 18.51 -5.91 -24.08
C GLU A 363 19.47 -4.74 -24.18
N THR A 364 20.17 -4.59 -25.32
CA THR A 364 21.06 -3.45 -25.53
C THR A 364 20.32 -2.13 -25.38
N ARG A 365 19.13 -2.02 -25.97
CA ARG A 365 18.33 -0.79 -25.86
C ARG A 365 17.83 -0.52 -24.45
N LEU A 366 17.59 -1.55 -23.63
CA LEU A 366 17.22 -1.41 -22.22
C LEU A 366 18.41 -1.01 -21.35
N GLU A 367 19.63 -1.42 -21.70
CA GLU A 367 20.86 -1.00 -21.04
C GLU A 367 21.23 0.45 -21.34
N GLU A 368 20.86 0.95 -22.52
CA GLU A 368 21.01 2.36 -22.92
C GLU A 368 19.99 3.32 -22.28
N LEU A 369 18.96 2.80 -21.60
CA LEU A 369 18.01 3.62 -20.84
C LEU A 369 18.62 4.07 -19.53
#